data_AF-A0AA96WPX0-F1
#
_entry.id   AF-A0AA96WPX0-F1
#
_cell.length_a   1.000
_cell.length_b   1.000
_cell.length_c   1.000
_cell.angle_alpha   90.00
_cell.angle_beta   90.00
_cell.angle_gamma   90.00
#
_symmetry.space_group_name_H-M   'P 1'
#
loop_
_entity.id
_entity.type
_entity.pdbx_description
1 polymer ?
#
loop_
_entity_poly.entity_id
_entity_poly.type
_entity_poly.pdbx_seq_one_letter_code
_entity_poly.pdbx_strand_id
1 'polypeptide(L)'
;MGLFDRISRVVRSNVNDMVSKAEDPEKILEQAVIDMQEDLIQLRQAVAQAIASQKRTQQQYNQAQTESNNWQQRAQLALQKGDEGLAREALTRKKTHTETATALKTQLDTQSSQVDTLKRSLIALEGKISEAKTKKDMLKARASAAKAQEQLQGMVNNMGTNTAMAAFERMEDKVLQLEARSQAAAELAGADLESQFRALESGDVDLELEAMKQQMLAGSAQPQQSLPGTAAPQSQTTQAPNDAAVDAELEDLKKQLDNL
;
A
#
# COMPACT_ATOMS: atom_id res chain seq x y z
N MET A 1 11.79 27.99 -27.90
CA MET A 1 10.89 26.91 -27.43
C MET A 1 11.59 26.17 -26.29
N GLY A 2 11.25 26.52 -25.04
CA GLY A 2 11.94 26.03 -23.85
C GLY A 2 11.62 24.58 -23.51
N LEU A 3 12.54 23.92 -22.81
CA LEU A 3 12.39 22.56 -22.27
C LEU A 3 11.08 22.40 -21.47
N PHE A 4 10.71 23.43 -20.71
CA PHE A 4 9.45 23.50 -19.96
C PHE A 4 8.19 23.42 -20.84
N ASP A 5 8.23 23.97 -22.04
CA ASP A 5 7.09 23.93 -22.97
C ASP A 5 6.95 22.53 -23.60
N ARG A 6 8.05 21.79 -23.72
CA ARG A 6 8.05 20.38 -24.13
C ARG A 6 7.52 19.47 -23.02
N ILE A 7 7.95 19.70 -21.77
CA ILE A 7 7.44 18.99 -20.59
C ILE A 7 5.93 19.22 -20.41
N SER A 8 5.44 20.46 -20.55
CA SER A 8 4.01 20.76 -20.41
C SER A 8 3.14 20.10 -21.50
N ARG A 9 3.71 19.92 -22.70
CA ARG A 9 3.02 19.35 -23.86
C ARG A 9 2.93 17.83 -23.77
N VAL A 10 3.98 17.18 -23.26
CA VAL A 10 3.97 15.74 -22.93
C VAL A 10 2.94 15.43 -21.83
N VAL A 11 2.79 16.32 -20.84
CA VAL A 11 1.77 16.18 -19.80
C VAL A 11 0.35 16.40 -20.35
N ARG A 12 0.13 17.27 -21.35
CA ARG A 12 -1.22 17.51 -21.90
C ARG A 12 -1.69 16.50 -22.95
N SER A 13 -0.81 15.97 -23.81
CA SER A 13 -1.27 15.09 -24.89
C SER A 13 -1.43 13.63 -24.48
N ASN A 14 -0.78 13.17 -23.41
CA ASN A 14 -0.86 11.77 -22.95
C ASN A 14 -1.87 11.51 -21.83
N VAL A 15 -2.47 12.53 -21.23
CA VAL A 15 -3.45 12.35 -20.14
C VAL A 15 -4.77 11.75 -20.63
N ASN A 16 -5.11 11.87 -21.91
CA ASN A 16 -6.39 11.34 -22.41
C ASN A 16 -6.34 9.86 -22.81
N ASP A 17 -5.18 9.35 -23.27
CA ASP A 17 -5.03 7.96 -23.75
C ASP A 17 -4.30 7.04 -22.75
N MET A 18 -3.60 7.60 -21.75
CA MET A 18 -2.84 6.82 -20.76
C MET A 18 -3.60 6.57 -19.44
N VAL A 19 -4.72 7.27 -19.20
CA VAL A 19 -5.58 7.06 -18.01
C VAL A 19 -6.31 5.72 -18.08
N SER A 20 -6.57 5.20 -19.27
CA SER A 20 -7.25 3.91 -19.48
C SER A 20 -6.31 2.70 -19.58
N LYS A 21 -4.98 2.91 -19.60
CA LYS A 21 -3.94 1.87 -19.76
C LYS A 21 -2.83 1.87 -18.71
N ALA A 22 -2.88 2.77 -17.72
CA ALA A 22 -1.91 2.83 -16.63
C ALA A 22 -2.14 1.68 -15.64
N GLU A 23 -1.40 0.57 -15.81
CA GLU A 23 -1.45 -0.60 -14.93
C GLU A 23 -1.05 -0.30 -13.46
N ASP A 24 -0.41 0.83 -13.14
CA ASP A 24 -0.27 1.30 -11.75
C ASP A 24 0.07 2.81 -11.67
N PRO A 25 -0.84 3.68 -11.18
CA PRO A 25 -0.56 5.12 -11.05
C PRO A 25 0.60 5.43 -10.09
N GLU A 26 0.88 4.53 -9.14
CA GLU A 26 2.01 4.64 -8.22
C GLU A 26 3.35 4.57 -8.95
N LYS A 27 3.49 3.65 -9.92
CA LYS A 27 4.72 3.48 -10.70
C LYS A 27 5.01 4.68 -11.59
N ILE A 28 3.98 5.30 -12.18
CA ILE A 28 4.14 6.49 -13.02
C ILE A 28 4.67 7.67 -12.20
N LEU A 29 4.11 7.89 -11.00
CA LEU A 29 4.57 8.96 -10.12
C LEU A 29 5.98 8.71 -9.60
N GLU A 30 6.34 7.46 -9.34
CA GLU A 30 7.69 7.06 -8.95
C GLU A 30 8.69 7.31 -10.07
N GLN A 31 8.38 6.87 -11.30
CA GLN A 31 9.23 7.12 -12.46
C GLN A 31 9.40 8.61 -12.74
N ALA A 32 8.33 9.40 -12.65
CA ALA A 32 8.41 10.85 -12.85
C ALA A 32 9.38 11.52 -11.85
N VAL A 33 9.40 11.08 -10.59
CA VAL A 33 10.36 11.60 -9.60
C VAL A 33 11.79 11.16 -9.94
N ILE A 34 11.99 9.92 -10.41
CA ILE A 34 13.32 9.41 -10.83
C ILE A 34 13.84 10.25 -12.01
N ASP A 35 13.03 10.43 -13.05
CA ASP A 35 13.39 11.23 -14.23
C ASP A 35 13.78 12.67 -13.83
N MET A 36 13.00 13.29 -12.94
CA MET A 36 13.34 14.62 -12.41
C MET A 36 14.66 14.64 -11.63
N GLN A 37 15.00 13.57 -10.91
CA GLN A 37 16.27 13.45 -10.20
C GLN A 37 17.45 13.28 -11.17
N GLU A 38 17.27 12.53 -12.25
CA GLU A 38 18.28 12.40 -13.31
C GLU A 38 18.52 13.74 -14.02
N ASP A 39 17.44 14.44 -14.39
CA ASP A 39 17.51 15.79 -14.95
C ASP A 39 18.22 16.77 -14.01
N LEU A 40 17.98 16.65 -12.70
CA LEU A 40 18.68 17.46 -11.69
C LEU A 40 20.19 17.20 -11.72
N ILE A 41 20.62 15.95 -11.86
CA ILE A 41 22.06 15.60 -11.94
C ILE A 41 22.66 16.22 -13.20
N GLN A 42 22.00 16.09 -14.35
CA GLN A 42 22.47 16.69 -15.61
C GLN A 42 22.55 18.21 -15.51
N LEU A 43 21.54 18.86 -14.90
CA LEU A 43 21.55 20.29 -14.67
C LEU A 43 22.71 20.70 -13.76
N ARG A 44 22.95 19.99 -12.66
CA ARG A 44 24.09 20.25 -11.76
C ARG A 44 25.42 20.17 -12.50
N GLN A 45 25.59 19.18 -13.38
CA GLN A 45 26.79 19.06 -14.22
C GLN A 45 26.93 20.25 -15.18
N ALA A 46 25.85 20.66 -15.85
CA ALA A 46 25.86 21.81 -16.74
C ALA A 46 26.18 23.12 -16.00
N VAL A 47 25.63 23.32 -14.80
CA VAL A 47 25.95 24.47 -13.94
C VAL A 47 27.42 24.44 -13.52
N ALA A 48 27.95 23.27 -13.15
CA ALA A 48 29.36 23.12 -12.80
C ALA A 48 30.29 23.46 -13.98
N GLN A 49 29.96 23.01 -15.19
CA GLN A 49 30.69 23.36 -16.42
C GLN A 49 30.65 24.87 -16.70
N ALA A 50 29.50 25.51 -16.52
CA ALA A 50 29.35 26.96 -16.67
C ALA A 50 30.22 27.73 -15.65
N ILE A 51 30.24 27.30 -14.39
CA ILE A 51 31.10 27.88 -13.34
C ILE A 51 32.58 27.67 -13.67
N ALA A 52 32.96 26.49 -14.17
CA ALA A 52 34.34 26.21 -14.56
C ALA A 52 34.79 27.11 -15.72
N SER A 53 33.93 27.29 -16.73
CA SER A 53 34.16 28.22 -17.85
C SER A 53 34.33 29.66 -17.35
N GLN A 54 33.44 30.12 -16.46
CA GLN A 54 33.53 31.45 -15.83
C GLN A 54 34.86 31.64 -15.09
N LYS A 55 35.28 30.65 -14.28
CA LYS A 55 36.56 30.71 -13.55
C LYS A 55 37.76 30.77 -14.50
N ARG A 56 37.71 30.06 -15.63
CA ARG A 56 38.77 30.12 -16.64
C ARG A 56 38.85 31.51 -17.26
N THR A 57 37.73 32.11 -17.64
CA THR A 57 37.69 33.49 -18.16
C THR A 57 38.17 34.50 -17.10
N GLN A 58 37.78 34.33 -15.84
CA GLN A 58 38.28 35.15 -14.73
C GLN A 58 39.80 35.07 -14.59
N GLN A 59 40.38 33.86 -14.68
CA GLN A 59 41.82 33.68 -14.58
C GLN A 59 42.55 34.38 -15.74
N GLN A 60 42.04 34.26 -16.97
CA GLN A 60 42.57 34.95 -18.15
C GLN A 60 42.48 36.48 -17.99
N TYR A 61 41.37 36.99 -17.46
CA TYR A 61 41.20 38.41 -17.15
C TYR A 61 42.26 38.90 -16.16
N ASN A 62 42.42 38.19 -15.04
CA ASN A 62 43.41 38.53 -14.00
C ASN A 62 44.84 38.51 -14.56
N GLN A 63 45.15 37.55 -15.44
CA GLN A 63 46.45 37.47 -16.10
C GLN A 63 46.68 38.65 -17.04
N ALA A 64 45.71 38.99 -17.90
CA ALA A 64 45.80 40.14 -18.80
C ALA A 64 45.96 41.46 -18.03
N GLN A 65 45.29 41.60 -16.89
CA GLN A 65 45.42 42.78 -16.02
C GLN A 65 46.79 42.84 -15.34
N THR A 66 47.32 41.70 -14.90
CA THR A 66 48.69 41.59 -14.36
C THR A 66 49.72 41.99 -15.39
N GLU A 67 49.60 41.50 -16.63
CA GLU A 67 50.49 41.89 -17.74
C GLU A 67 50.40 43.39 -18.05
N SER A 68 49.20 43.97 -18.08
CA SER A 68 49.03 45.42 -18.23
C SER A 68 49.77 46.21 -17.14
N ASN A 69 49.66 45.78 -15.89
CA ASN A 69 50.36 46.41 -14.76
C ASN A 69 51.88 46.26 -14.89
N ASN A 70 52.37 45.09 -15.30
CA ASN A 70 53.79 44.85 -15.53
C ASN A 70 54.35 45.78 -16.63
N TRP A 71 53.63 45.93 -17.75
CA TRP A 71 54.03 46.86 -18.81
C TRP A 71 53.96 48.32 -18.37
N GLN A 72 53.02 48.69 -17.51
CA GLN A 72 52.99 50.01 -16.89
C GLN A 72 54.24 50.28 -16.05
N GLN A 73 54.63 49.33 -15.19
CA GLN A 73 55.84 49.46 -14.37
C GLN A 73 57.10 49.56 -15.24
N ARG A 74 57.19 48.77 -16.32
CA ARG A 74 58.29 48.84 -17.30
C ARG A 74 58.34 50.19 -18.01
N ALA A 75 57.20 50.75 -18.41
CA ALA A 75 57.14 52.07 -19.01
C ALA A 75 57.62 53.16 -18.05
N GLN A 76 57.22 53.09 -16.77
CA GLN A 76 57.69 54.02 -15.74
C GLN A 76 59.21 53.92 -15.52
N LEU A 77 59.75 52.70 -15.48
CA LEU A 77 61.19 52.48 -15.34
C LEU A 77 61.98 53.02 -16.56
N ALA A 78 61.47 52.82 -17.77
CA ALA A 78 62.10 53.36 -18.98
C ALA A 78 62.13 54.90 -18.97
N LEU A 79 61.02 55.55 -18.58
CA LEU A 79 60.96 57.01 -18.41
C LEU A 79 61.93 57.51 -17.35
N GLN A 80 62.05 56.84 -16.21
CA GLN A 80 63.02 57.19 -15.17
C GLN A 80 64.47 57.12 -15.67
N LYS A 81 64.75 56.23 -16.61
CA LYS A 81 66.07 56.09 -17.25
C LYS A 81 66.27 57.00 -18.46
N GLY A 82 65.28 57.84 -18.81
CA GLY A 82 65.32 58.75 -19.95
C GLY A 82 65.13 58.08 -21.32
N ASP A 83 64.71 56.81 -21.36
CA ASP A 83 64.49 56.08 -22.61
C ASP A 83 63.00 56.17 -23.03
N GLU A 84 62.66 57.25 -23.71
CA GLU A 84 61.30 57.49 -24.20
C GLU A 84 60.84 56.47 -25.25
N GLY A 85 61.78 55.90 -26.01
CA GLY A 85 61.47 54.90 -27.04
C GLY A 85 60.93 53.62 -26.41
N LEU A 86 61.68 53.07 -25.45
CA LEU A 86 61.25 51.90 -24.67
C LEU A 86 59.96 52.18 -23.88
N ALA A 87 59.78 53.39 -23.35
CA ALA A 87 58.56 53.76 -22.66
C ALA A 87 57.32 53.72 -23.58
N ARG A 88 57.42 54.25 -24.80
CA ARG A 88 56.32 54.21 -25.78
C ARG A 88 55.97 52.78 -26.20
N GLU A 89 56.98 51.92 -26.39
CA GLU A 89 56.74 50.51 -26.72
C GLU A 89 56.03 49.78 -25.57
N ALA A 90 56.51 49.97 -24.33
CA ALA A 90 55.88 49.38 -23.15
C ALA A 90 54.43 49.86 -22.98
N LEU A 91 54.14 51.15 -23.21
CA LEU A 91 52.77 51.68 -23.18
C LEU A 91 51.89 51.09 -24.29
N THR A 92 52.45 50.82 -25.47
CA THR A 92 51.72 50.16 -26.56
C THR A 92 51.31 48.74 -26.15
N ARG A 93 52.23 47.96 -25.56
CA ARG A 93 51.92 46.62 -25.06
C ARG A 93 50.92 46.65 -23.90
N LYS A 94 51.06 47.62 -22.97
CA LYS A 94 50.08 47.86 -21.89
C LYS A 94 48.68 48.06 -22.48
N LYS A 95 48.55 48.88 -23.53
CA LYS A 95 47.26 49.17 -24.17
C LYS A 95 46.61 47.89 -24.70
N THR A 96 47.35 47.06 -25.43
CA THR A 96 46.86 45.76 -25.94
C THR A 96 46.37 44.84 -24.82
N HIS A 97 47.12 44.71 -23.71
CA HIS A 97 46.71 43.89 -22.59
C HIS A 97 45.50 44.47 -21.84
N THR A 98 45.38 45.80 -21.79
CA THR A 98 44.23 46.50 -21.18
C THR A 98 42.96 46.29 -22.00
N GLU A 99 43.05 46.37 -23.33
CA GLU A 99 41.93 46.08 -24.23
C GLU A 99 41.49 44.62 -24.09
N THR A 100 42.45 43.69 -24.02
CA THR A 100 42.18 42.26 -23.78
C THR A 100 41.48 42.04 -22.44
N ALA A 101 41.96 42.66 -21.36
CA ALA A 101 41.33 42.58 -20.05
C ALA A 101 39.90 43.16 -20.08
N THR A 102 39.69 44.26 -20.79
CA THR A 102 38.36 44.88 -20.92
C THR A 102 37.38 43.95 -21.64
N ALA A 103 37.79 43.32 -22.74
CA ALA A 103 36.97 42.34 -23.46
C ALA A 103 36.62 41.12 -22.57
N LEU A 104 37.61 40.57 -21.86
CA LEU A 104 37.41 39.45 -20.94
C LEU A 104 36.50 39.83 -19.76
N LYS A 105 36.56 41.08 -19.28
CA LYS A 105 35.67 41.57 -18.22
C LYS A 105 34.20 41.60 -18.68
N THR A 106 33.93 42.10 -19.87
CA THR A 106 32.58 42.11 -20.44
C THR A 106 32.02 40.68 -20.60
N GLN A 107 32.87 39.75 -21.06
CA GLN A 107 32.51 38.34 -21.18
C GLN A 107 32.21 37.73 -19.79
N LEU A 108 33.06 38.01 -18.81
CA LEU A 108 32.92 37.53 -17.45
C LEU A 108 31.63 38.05 -16.78
N ASP A 109 31.26 39.31 -16.99
CA ASP A 109 30.04 39.90 -16.44
C ASP A 109 28.79 39.23 -17.02
N THR A 110 28.83 38.97 -18.33
CA THR A 110 27.78 38.22 -19.02
C THR A 110 27.67 36.80 -18.44
N GLN A 111 28.79 36.08 -18.33
CA GLN A 111 28.84 34.73 -17.75
C GLN A 111 28.37 34.71 -16.29
N SER A 112 28.69 35.73 -15.48
CA SER A 112 28.25 35.81 -14.09
C SER A 112 26.74 35.85 -13.98
N SER A 113 26.08 36.70 -14.77
CA SER A 113 24.62 36.77 -14.79
C SER A 113 23.96 35.44 -15.21
N GLN A 114 24.56 34.74 -16.16
CA GLN A 114 24.09 33.43 -16.63
C GLN A 114 24.26 32.38 -15.55
N VAL A 115 25.43 32.30 -14.93
CA VAL A 115 25.73 31.37 -13.82
C VAL A 115 24.79 31.62 -12.64
N ASP A 116 24.53 32.87 -12.28
CA ASP A 116 23.62 33.20 -11.18
C ASP A 116 22.17 32.80 -11.49
N THR A 117 21.73 33.00 -12.74
CA THR A 117 20.42 32.53 -13.20
C THR A 117 20.31 31.01 -13.14
N LEU A 118 21.36 30.30 -13.57
CA LEU A 118 21.43 28.84 -13.53
C LEU A 118 21.39 28.31 -12.09
N LYS A 119 22.13 28.94 -11.16
CA LYS A 119 22.11 28.59 -9.73
C LYS A 119 20.72 28.77 -9.12
N ARG A 120 20.05 29.89 -9.40
CA ARG A 120 18.67 30.12 -8.92
C ARG A 120 17.69 29.09 -9.48
N SER A 121 17.83 28.78 -10.77
CA SER A 121 17.00 27.77 -11.44
C SER A 121 17.22 26.37 -10.86
N LEU A 122 18.46 26.04 -10.50
CA LEU A 122 18.81 24.78 -9.84
C LEU A 122 18.13 24.66 -8.48
N ILE A 123 18.22 25.69 -7.62
CA ILE A 123 17.56 25.71 -6.30
C ILE A 123 16.03 25.59 -6.46
N ALA A 124 15.45 26.29 -7.44
CA ALA A 124 14.01 26.19 -7.72
C ALA A 124 13.61 24.78 -8.17
N LEU A 125 14.43 24.11 -8.98
CA LEU A 125 14.18 22.74 -9.41
C LEU A 125 14.28 21.75 -8.23
N GLU A 126 15.26 21.91 -7.36
CA GLU A 126 15.40 21.11 -6.13
C GLU A 126 14.15 21.23 -5.24
N GLY A 127 13.64 22.45 -5.06
CA GLY A 127 12.38 22.70 -4.35
C GLY A 127 11.19 21.99 -5.00
N LYS A 128 11.03 22.12 -6.33
CA LYS A 128 9.96 21.44 -7.06
C LYS A 128 10.05 19.91 -6.98
N ILE A 129 11.25 19.35 -6.98
CA ILE A 129 11.45 17.90 -6.81
C ILE A 129 11.05 17.46 -5.40
N SER A 130 11.38 18.25 -4.37
CA SER A 130 10.93 18.00 -3.00
C SER A 130 9.40 18.01 -2.91
N GLU A 131 8.75 19.03 -3.47
CA GLU A 131 7.28 19.09 -3.53
C GLU A 131 6.67 17.92 -4.30
N ALA A 132 7.28 17.51 -5.42
CA ALA A 132 6.83 16.37 -6.21
C ALA A 132 6.92 15.06 -5.42
N LYS A 133 7.99 14.86 -4.63
CA LYS A 133 8.12 13.71 -3.72
C LYS A 133 7.02 13.68 -2.68
N THR A 134 6.76 14.80 -1.99
CA THR A 134 5.67 14.87 -1.00
C THR A 134 4.31 14.59 -1.64
N LYS A 135 4.05 15.14 -2.84
CA LYS A 135 2.81 14.87 -3.58
C LYS A 135 2.70 13.40 -4.00
N LYS A 136 3.79 12.78 -4.47
CA LYS A 136 3.83 11.34 -4.77
C LYS A 136 3.43 10.53 -3.55
N ASP A 137 4.04 10.78 -2.40
CA ASP A 137 3.79 10.00 -1.17
C ASP A 137 2.34 10.18 -0.68
N MET A 138 1.81 11.40 -0.75
CA MET A 138 0.40 11.69 -0.45
C MET A 138 -0.54 10.93 -1.41
N LEU A 139 -0.28 10.96 -2.71
CA LEU A 139 -1.10 10.27 -3.71
C LEU A 139 -1.02 8.75 -3.55
N LYS A 140 0.15 8.21 -3.22
CA LYS A 140 0.35 6.79 -2.92
C LYS A 140 -0.45 6.36 -1.69
N ALA A 141 -0.42 7.13 -0.60
CA ALA A 141 -1.22 6.87 0.59
C ALA A 141 -2.73 6.96 0.33
N ARG A 142 -3.15 7.90 -0.52
CA ARG A 142 -4.56 8.02 -0.91
C ARG A 142 -5.00 6.86 -1.81
N ALA A 143 -4.14 6.41 -2.72
CA ALA A 143 -4.39 5.25 -3.57
C ALA A 143 -4.48 3.96 -2.74
N SER A 144 -3.61 3.76 -1.75
CA SER A 144 -3.66 2.59 -0.87
C SER A 144 -4.92 2.60 0.02
N ALA A 145 -5.31 3.75 0.57
CA ALA A 145 -6.55 3.89 1.32
C ALA A 145 -7.79 3.60 0.46
N ALA A 146 -7.82 4.10 -0.79
CA ALA A 146 -8.89 3.81 -1.73
C ALA A 146 -8.95 2.32 -2.10
N LYS A 147 -7.81 1.67 -2.37
CA LYS A 147 -7.72 0.22 -2.62
C LYS A 147 -8.23 -0.58 -1.40
N ALA A 148 -7.88 -0.18 -0.18
CA ALA A 148 -8.35 -0.84 1.05
C ALA A 148 -9.87 -0.67 1.23
N GLN A 149 -10.41 0.53 0.96
CA GLN A 149 -11.85 0.78 1.02
C GLN A 149 -12.62 -0.01 -0.03
N GLU A 150 -12.10 -0.13 -1.25
CA GLU A 150 -12.68 -0.95 -2.32
C GLU A 150 -12.68 -2.44 -1.93
N GLN A 151 -11.58 -2.95 -1.36
CA GLN A 151 -11.49 -4.31 -0.85
C GLN A 151 -12.49 -4.56 0.29
N LEU A 152 -12.60 -3.64 1.25
CA LEU A 152 -13.60 -3.73 2.32
C LEU A 152 -15.03 -3.71 1.78
N GLN A 153 -15.35 -2.82 0.83
CA GLN A 153 -16.66 -2.78 0.20
C GLN A 153 -16.94 -4.07 -0.59
N GLY A 154 -15.94 -4.63 -1.27
CA GLY A 154 -16.03 -5.92 -1.93
C GLY A 154 -16.29 -7.05 -0.94
N MET A 155 -15.59 -7.08 0.20
CA MET A 155 -15.83 -8.05 1.28
C MET A 155 -17.21 -7.88 1.91
N VAL A 156 -17.65 -6.65 2.19
CA VAL A 156 -18.98 -6.36 2.75
C VAL A 156 -20.07 -6.71 1.75
N ASN A 157 -19.89 -6.45 0.45
CA ASN A 157 -20.85 -6.87 -0.57
C ASN A 157 -20.87 -8.40 -0.74
N ASN A 158 -19.72 -9.07 -0.55
CA ASN A 158 -19.61 -10.53 -0.60
C ASN A 158 -20.11 -11.21 0.69
N MET A 159 -20.06 -10.52 1.84
CA MET A 159 -20.68 -10.93 3.10
C MET A 159 -22.17 -10.53 3.19
N GLY A 160 -22.55 -9.48 2.44
CA GLY A 160 -23.84 -8.78 2.48
C GLY A 160 -24.97 -9.49 1.74
N THR A 161 -24.77 -10.74 1.34
CA THR A 161 -25.83 -11.60 0.82
C THR A 161 -25.77 -12.97 1.51
N ASN A 162 -26.43 -13.04 2.66
CA ASN A 162 -27.37 -14.13 2.95
C ASN A 162 -26.83 -15.58 2.92
N THR A 163 -25.65 -15.88 3.46
CA THR A 163 -25.27 -17.30 3.68
C THR A 163 -25.65 -17.79 5.07
N ALA A 164 -25.36 -17.03 6.13
CA ALA A 164 -25.67 -17.45 7.51
C ALA A 164 -27.15 -17.26 7.87
N MET A 165 -27.73 -16.07 7.68
CA MET A 165 -29.15 -15.82 7.99
C MET A 165 -30.11 -16.58 7.07
N ALA A 166 -29.84 -16.65 5.76
CA ALA A 166 -30.67 -17.46 4.86
C ALA A 166 -30.53 -18.97 5.10
N ALA A 167 -29.43 -19.45 5.69
CA ALA A 167 -29.33 -20.84 6.13
C ALA A 167 -30.20 -21.11 7.37
N PHE A 168 -30.30 -20.15 8.29
CA PHE A 168 -31.21 -20.22 9.44
C PHE A 168 -32.68 -20.19 9.00
N GLU A 169 -33.08 -19.26 8.12
CA GLU A 169 -34.47 -19.20 7.60
C GLU A 169 -34.87 -20.49 6.87
N ARG A 170 -33.98 -21.06 6.04
CA ARG A 170 -34.25 -22.36 5.39
C ARG A 170 -34.36 -23.53 6.37
N MET A 171 -33.64 -23.47 7.48
CA MET A 171 -33.71 -24.49 8.52
C MET A 171 -35.01 -24.38 9.30
N GLU A 172 -35.43 -23.15 9.63
CA GLU A 172 -36.70 -22.85 10.27
C GLU A 172 -37.91 -23.33 9.44
N ASP A 173 -37.95 -23.01 8.15
CA ASP A 173 -38.99 -23.50 7.23
C ASP A 173 -39.05 -25.04 7.16
N LYS A 174 -37.88 -25.68 7.22
CA LYS A 174 -37.79 -27.15 7.16
C LYS A 174 -38.24 -27.81 8.45
N VAL A 175 -37.97 -27.18 9.60
CA VAL A 175 -38.48 -27.61 10.91
C VAL A 175 -40.00 -27.45 10.93
N LEU A 176 -40.53 -26.31 10.52
CA LEU A 176 -41.98 -26.08 10.42
C LEU A 176 -42.68 -27.10 9.51
N GLN A 177 -42.09 -27.44 8.36
CA GLN A 177 -42.63 -28.51 7.49
C GLN A 177 -42.60 -29.89 8.16
N LEU A 178 -41.55 -30.21 8.91
CA LEU A 178 -41.45 -31.48 9.62
C LEU A 178 -42.48 -31.56 10.76
N GLU A 179 -42.68 -30.48 11.49
CA GLU A 179 -43.71 -30.36 12.53
C GLU A 179 -45.11 -30.49 11.94
N ALA A 180 -45.40 -29.77 10.84
CA ALA A 180 -46.68 -29.85 10.14
C ALA A 180 -46.95 -31.26 9.59
N ARG A 181 -45.92 -31.95 9.06
CA ARG A 181 -46.04 -33.36 8.62
C ARG A 181 -46.27 -34.30 9.79
N SER A 182 -45.60 -34.08 10.92
CA SER A 182 -45.80 -34.89 12.14
C SER A 182 -47.21 -34.72 12.69
N GLN A 183 -47.72 -33.47 12.74
CA GLN A 183 -49.10 -33.17 13.13
C GLN A 183 -50.10 -33.80 12.17
N ALA A 184 -49.91 -33.65 10.85
CA ALA A 184 -50.78 -34.27 9.85
C ALA A 184 -50.76 -35.81 9.94
N ALA A 185 -49.60 -36.43 10.20
CA ALA A 185 -49.50 -37.87 10.40
C ALA A 185 -50.17 -38.33 11.71
N ALA A 186 -50.08 -37.54 12.78
CA ALA A 186 -50.77 -37.80 14.04
C ALA A 186 -52.30 -37.65 13.88
N GLU A 187 -52.78 -36.67 13.12
CA GLU A 187 -54.21 -36.54 12.77
C GLU A 187 -54.70 -37.69 11.90
N LEU A 188 -53.89 -38.15 10.93
CA LEU A 188 -54.22 -39.30 10.09
C LEU A 188 -54.25 -40.61 10.89
N ALA A 189 -53.31 -40.80 11.82
CA ALA A 189 -53.30 -41.94 12.74
C ALA A 189 -54.44 -41.88 13.75
N GLY A 190 -54.81 -40.67 14.21
CA GLY A 190 -56.00 -40.45 15.05
C GLY A 190 -57.29 -40.75 14.29
N ALA A 191 -57.39 -40.35 13.03
CA ALA A 191 -58.53 -40.67 12.16
C ALA A 191 -58.64 -42.18 11.87
N ASP A 192 -57.51 -42.88 11.73
CA ASP A 192 -57.46 -44.33 11.59
C ASP A 192 -57.91 -45.02 12.89
N LEU A 193 -57.43 -44.59 14.05
CA LEU A 193 -57.85 -45.12 15.36
C LEU A 193 -59.35 -44.87 15.63
N GLU A 194 -59.86 -43.67 15.34
CA GLU A 194 -61.28 -43.31 15.46
C GLU A 194 -62.15 -44.11 14.48
N SER A 195 -61.63 -44.44 13.29
CA SER A 195 -62.30 -45.31 12.33
C SER A 195 -62.35 -46.77 12.79
N GLN A 196 -61.28 -47.24 13.45
CA GLN A 196 -61.20 -48.57 14.06
C GLN A 196 -62.14 -48.68 15.28
N PHE A 197 -62.27 -47.62 16.09
CA PHE A 197 -63.26 -47.57 17.17
C PHE A 197 -64.70 -47.54 16.65
N ARG A 198 -64.99 -46.80 15.57
CA ARG A 198 -66.31 -46.83 14.91
C ARG A 198 -66.65 -48.19 14.30
N ALA A 199 -65.65 -48.90 13.78
CA ALA A 199 -65.82 -50.28 13.30
C ALA A 199 -66.10 -51.25 14.47
N LEU A 200 -65.44 -51.06 15.62
CA LEU A 200 -65.74 -51.82 16.84
C LEU A 200 -67.13 -51.50 17.42
N GLU A 201 -67.59 -50.26 17.39
CA GLU A 201 -68.94 -49.87 17.84
C GLU A 201 -70.06 -50.45 16.95
N SER A 202 -69.73 -50.91 15.74
CA SER A 202 -70.67 -51.54 14.80
C SER A 202 -70.67 -53.08 14.84
N GLY A 203 -69.81 -53.70 15.66
CA GLY A 203 -69.75 -55.15 15.85
C GLY A 203 -70.47 -55.58 17.13
N ASP A 204 -71.39 -56.53 16.98
CA ASP A 204 -72.26 -57.10 18.02
C ASP A 204 -71.58 -57.30 19.39
N VAL A 205 -72.03 -56.48 20.34
CA VAL A 205 -71.75 -56.50 21.78
C VAL A 205 -72.28 -57.79 22.47
N ASP A 206 -72.94 -58.69 21.74
CA ASP A 206 -73.50 -59.94 22.26
C ASP A 206 -72.50 -61.11 22.35
N LEU A 207 -71.39 -61.10 21.58
CA LEU A 207 -70.38 -62.17 21.61
C LEU A 207 -69.38 -62.06 22.78
N GLU A 208 -69.13 -60.84 23.27
CA GLU A 208 -68.16 -60.60 24.34
C GLU A 208 -68.69 -61.02 25.74
N LEU A 209 -70.00 -61.13 25.88
CA LEU A 209 -70.67 -61.54 27.12
C LEU A 209 -70.61 -63.06 27.36
N GLU A 210 -70.49 -63.87 26.30
CA GLU A 210 -70.26 -65.33 26.40
C GLU A 210 -68.80 -65.68 26.70
N ALA A 211 -67.84 -64.92 26.15
CA ALA A 211 -66.42 -65.09 26.43
C ALA A 211 -66.08 -64.80 27.90
N MET A 212 -66.73 -63.79 28.50
CA MET A 212 -66.53 -63.42 29.91
C MET A 212 -67.06 -64.48 30.90
N LYS A 213 -68.01 -65.33 30.48
CA LYS A 213 -68.58 -66.43 31.28
C LYS A 213 -67.69 -67.68 31.32
N GLN A 214 -66.87 -67.90 30.29
CA GLN A 214 -65.93 -69.03 30.26
C GLN A 214 -64.63 -68.72 31.02
N GLN A 215 -64.28 -67.45 31.19
CA GLN A 215 -63.02 -67.07 31.86
C GLN A 215 -63.14 -66.84 33.38
N MET A 216 -64.28 -67.18 33.98
CA MET A 216 -64.42 -67.36 35.45
C MET A 216 -63.98 -68.77 35.93
N LEU A 217 -63.57 -69.69 35.05
CA LEU A 217 -63.22 -71.08 35.41
C LEU A 217 -61.72 -71.45 35.34
N ALA A 218 -60.83 -70.54 34.92
CA ALA A 218 -59.39 -70.81 34.90
C ALA A 218 -58.66 -69.89 35.88
N GLY A 219 -58.94 -70.08 37.16
CA GLY A 219 -58.23 -69.45 38.25
C GLY A 219 -56.80 -69.97 38.42
N SER A 220 -55.95 -69.05 38.87
CA SER A 220 -54.86 -69.24 39.84
C SER A 220 -53.65 -70.11 39.46
N ALA A 221 -52.49 -69.47 39.29
CA ALA A 221 -51.38 -69.56 40.26
C ALA A 221 -50.20 -68.65 39.83
N GLN A 222 -50.00 -67.56 40.57
CA GLN A 222 -48.71 -66.86 40.75
C GLN A 222 -47.75 -67.75 41.59
N PRO A 223 -46.48 -67.42 41.93
CA PRO A 223 -45.76 -66.15 41.79
C PRO A 223 -44.24 -66.22 41.50
N GLN A 224 -43.64 -65.02 41.41
CA GLN A 224 -42.33 -64.65 42.00
C GLN A 224 -41.00 -64.91 41.27
N GLN A 225 -40.13 -63.89 41.43
CA GLN A 225 -38.66 -63.89 41.34
C GLN A 225 -38.09 -64.08 39.92
N SER A 226 -37.03 -63.41 39.48
CA SER A 226 -35.93 -62.72 40.15
C SER A 226 -35.04 -62.11 39.05
N LEU A 227 -34.44 -60.95 39.29
CA LEU A 227 -33.10 -60.64 38.74
C LEU A 227 -32.10 -61.58 39.46
N PRO A 228 -31.03 -62.13 38.82
CA PRO A 228 -29.82 -61.32 38.64
C PRO A 228 -28.81 -61.76 37.55
N GLY A 229 -27.88 -60.84 37.27
CA GLY A 229 -26.44 -61.13 37.09
C GLY A 229 -25.97 -61.37 35.65
N THR A 230 -24.86 -60.80 35.16
CA THR A 230 -23.69 -60.30 35.90
C THR A 230 -22.85 -59.34 35.03
N ALA A 231 -22.27 -58.35 35.72
CA ALA A 231 -20.96 -57.74 35.52
C ALA A 231 -20.71 -56.77 34.34
N ALA A 232 -20.86 -55.48 34.68
CA ALA A 232 -19.92 -54.39 34.35
C ALA A 232 -18.51 -54.65 34.98
N PRO A 233 -17.58 -53.68 35.13
CA PRO A 233 -17.30 -52.41 34.43
C PRO A 233 -15.80 -52.35 34.01
N GLN A 234 -15.30 -51.31 33.33
CA GLN A 234 -14.57 -50.23 34.00
C GLN A 234 -14.35 -49.05 33.04
N SER A 235 -14.93 -47.93 33.43
CA SER A 235 -14.42 -46.60 33.17
C SER A 235 -13.13 -46.41 33.98
N GLN A 236 -12.14 -45.75 33.39
CA GLN A 236 -11.20 -44.92 34.14
C GLN A 236 -10.64 -43.84 33.21
N THR A 237 -10.98 -42.58 33.55
CA THR A 237 -10.06 -41.43 33.71
C THR A 237 -9.30 -40.98 32.44
N THR A 238 -9.15 -39.71 32.08
CA THR A 238 -9.16 -38.44 32.83
C THR A 238 -8.98 -37.30 31.81
N GLN A 239 -9.54 -36.13 32.13
CA GLN A 239 -8.92 -34.80 31.96
C GLN A 239 -8.42 -34.32 30.57
N ALA A 240 -9.13 -33.33 30.03
CA ALA A 240 -8.48 -32.08 29.61
C ALA A 240 -7.82 -31.42 30.84
N PRO A 241 -6.71 -30.66 30.75
CA PRO A 241 -6.58 -29.54 29.80
C PRO A 241 -5.18 -29.29 29.21
N ASN A 242 -5.14 -28.35 28.26
CA ASN A 242 -4.00 -27.51 27.94
C ASN A 242 -3.32 -26.95 29.20
N ASP A 243 -1.98 -26.94 29.22
CA ASP A 243 -1.12 -25.83 29.73
C ASP A 243 0.35 -26.26 29.90
N ALA A 244 0.93 -26.99 28.93
CA ALA A 244 2.37 -27.33 28.96
C ALA A 244 3.14 -26.88 27.71
N ALA A 245 2.44 -26.42 26.67
CA ALA A 245 3.08 -25.91 25.45
C ALA A 245 3.32 -24.40 25.47
N VAL A 246 2.60 -23.65 26.31
CA VAL A 246 2.69 -22.17 26.36
C VAL A 246 3.75 -21.70 27.38
N ASP A 247 4.03 -22.48 28.42
CA ASP A 247 5.07 -22.16 29.41
C ASP A 247 6.50 -22.47 28.91
N ALA A 248 6.65 -23.40 27.97
CA ALA A 248 7.95 -23.70 27.35
C ALA A 248 8.42 -22.58 26.39
N GLU A 249 7.48 -21.93 25.69
CA GLU A 249 7.80 -20.82 24.79
C GLU A 249 8.11 -19.51 25.55
N LEU A 250 7.59 -19.35 26.76
CA LEU A 250 7.84 -18.19 27.63
C LEU A 250 9.20 -18.22 28.33
N GLU A 251 9.78 -19.40 28.58
CA GLU A 251 11.15 -19.52 29.12
C GLU A 251 12.24 -19.29 28.07
N ASP A 252 12.02 -19.71 26.82
CA ASP A 252 12.98 -19.49 25.73
C ASP A 252 13.08 -18.01 25.34
N LEU A 253 11.98 -17.27 25.41
CA LEU A 253 11.96 -15.81 25.19
C LEU A 253 12.65 -15.02 26.31
N LYS A 254 12.67 -15.54 27.55
CA LYS A 254 13.41 -14.91 28.66
C LYS A 254 14.92 -15.15 28.57
N LYS A 255 15.35 -16.33 28.11
CA LYS A 255 16.79 -16.63 27.93
C LYS A 255 17.43 -15.89 26.76
N GLN A 256 16.66 -15.48 25.75
CA GLN A 256 17.17 -14.66 24.64
C GLN A 256 17.28 -13.16 24.95
N LEU A 257 16.59 -12.67 25.99
CA LEU A 257 16.68 -11.26 26.42
C LEU A 257 17.82 -10.98 27.41
N ASP A 258 18.30 -12.00 28.16
CA ASP A 258 19.40 -11.87 29.13
C ASP A 258 20.81 -12.12 28.51
N ASN A 259 20.91 -12.37 27.20
CA ASN A 259 22.18 -12.58 26.49
C ASN A 259 22.47 -11.52 25.40
N LEU A 260 21.88 -10.33 25.57
CA LEU A 260 22.32 -9.04 24.99
C LEU A 260 23.13 -8.27 26.04
#